data_AF-A0A9W7M8I6-F1
#
_entry.id   AF-A0A9W7M8I6-F1
#
_cell.length_a   1.000
_cell.length_b   1.000
_cell.length_c   1.000
_cell.angle_alpha   90.00
_cell.angle_beta   90.00
_cell.angle_gamma   90.00
#
_symmetry.space_group_name_H-M   'P 1'
#
loop_
_entity.id
_entity.type
_entity.pdbx_description
1 polymer ?
#
loop_
_entity_poly.entity_id
_entity_poly.type
_entity_poly.pdbx_seq_one_letter_code
_entity_poly.pdbx_strand_id
1 'polypeptide(L)'
;MRTMHRSGVFKKTNDRARLVIATILGIVLGIFIGVSFPSVSLNKIRLPSSLRSTFDGSISNDQDFMVRSPERTTDNLPKIYVPTNPRGAEMLPPGIVVPETDLYLRRLWGEPSEDLKKKPKYLVTFTVGFDQRNNIDKCVKKFSEDFQILLFHYDGRTTEWDQFEWSKNAIHVSVKKQTKWWYAKRFLHPDVVSAYEYIFIWDEDLGVEHFNSERYIQLVKKHGLEISQPGLEPNNGLTWQMTKRRGDKEVHKVTEEKPGWCSDPHLPPCAAFVEIMAPVFSREAWRCVWHMIQNDLVHGWGLDFALRRCVEPAHEKIGVVDSQWIIHQVVPSLGNQGKSEDGKAPWEGVRARCKNEWSMFQKRLTSADKEYLAQLGKD
;
A
#
# COMPACT_ATOMS: atom_id res chain seq x y z
N MET A 1 -35.24 -64.75 -42.84
CA MET A 1 -34.01 -65.53 -43.03
C MET A 1 -33.49 -65.90 -41.65
N ARG A 2 -33.45 -67.20 -41.33
CA ARG A 2 -32.84 -67.74 -40.10
C ARG A 2 -31.33 -67.50 -40.13
N THR A 3 -30.72 -67.19 -38.99
CA THR A 3 -29.68 -68.04 -38.36
C THR A 3 -29.39 -67.62 -36.92
N MET A 4 -29.05 -68.65 -36.13
CA MET A 4 -28.87 -68.71 -34.68
C MET A 4 -27.47 -68.30 -34.22
N HIS A 5 -27.35 -67.88 -32.95
CA HIS A 5 -26.38 -68.35 -31.93
C HIS A 5 -26.51 -67.44 -30.69
N ARG A 6 -26.11 -67.77 -29.46
CA ARG A 6 -26.01 -68.99 -28.65
C ARG A 6 -25.88 -68.46 -27.20
N SER A 7 -26.48 -69.16 -26.25
CA SER A 7 -26.57 -68.89 -24.81
C SER A 7 -25.26 -68.57 -24.07
N GLY A 8 -25.35 -67.74 -23.03
CA GLY A 8 -24.36 -67.64 -21.94
C GLY A 8 -24.88 -66.77 -20.78
N VAL A 9 -25.46 -67.40 -19.75
CA VAL A 9 -25.96 -66.77 -18.51
C VAL A 9 -24.78 -66.28 -17.67
N PHE A 10 -24.75 -64.99 -17.30
CA PHE A 10 -23.85 -64.46 -16.28
C PHE A 10 -24.61 -63.99 -15.03
N LYS A 11 -24.25 -64.61 -13.90
CA LYS A 11 -24.66 -64.33 -12.52
C LYS A 11 -24.45 -62.84 -12.17
N LYS A 12 -25.52 -62.20 -11.66
CA LYS A 12 -25.47 -60.90 -10.97
C LYS A 12 -24.65 -61.05 -9.67
N THR A 13 -23.46 -60.47 -9.61
CA THR A 13 -22.69 -60.33 -8.36
C THR A 13 -23.09 -59.05 -7.63
N ASN A 14 -23.19 -59.15 -6.31
CA ASN A 14 -23.81 -58.16 -5.43
C ASN A 14 -22.81 -57.03 -5.09
N ASP A 15 -22.60 -56.11 -6.03
CA ASP A 15 -21.58 -55.04 -5.94
C ASP A 15 -21.80 -54.05 -4.78
N ARG A 16 -23.05 -53.88 -4.33
CA ARG A 16 -23.37 -52.98 -3.21
C ARG A 16 -22.76 -53.44 -1.88
N ALA A 17 -22.67 -54.76 -1.65
CA ALA A 17 -22.09 -55.28 -0.41
C ALA A 17 -20.57 -55.06 -0.36
N ARG A 18 -19.88 -55.21 -1.49
CA ARG A 18 -18.43 -54.94 -1.59
C ARG A 18 -18.10 -53.47 -1.36
N LEU A 19 -18.91 -52.56 -1.87
CA LEU A 19 -18.70 -51.12 -1.71
C LEU A 19 -18.84 -50.69 -0.24
N VAL A 20 -19.84 -51.22 0.47
CA VAL A 20 -20.07 -50.93 1.90
C VAL A 20 -18.90 -51.47 2.75
N ILE A 21 -18.47 -52.70 2.49
CA ILE A 21 -17.34 -53.31 3.22
C ILE A 21 -16.04 -52.52 2.99
N ALA A 22 -15.76 -52.12 1.75
CA ALA A 22 -14.58 -51.31 1.43
C ALA A 22 -14.60 -49.94 2.12
N THR A 23 -15.77 -49.32 2.22
CA THR A 23 -15.93 -48.01 2.88
C THR A 23 -15.68 -48.10 4.39
N ILE A 24 -16.23 -49.14 5.05
CA ILE A 24 -16.02 -49.36 6.49
C ILE A 24 -14.54 -49.66 6.78
N LEU A 25 -13.90 -50.49 5.96
CA LEU A 25 -12.47 -50.77 6.07
C LEU A 25 -11.61 -49.51 5.91
N GLY A 26 -11.95 -48.62 4.97
CA GLY A 26 -11.26 -47.35 4.77
C GLY A 26 -11.38 -46.41 5.96
N ILE A 27 -12.57 -46.31 6.57
CA ILE A 27 -12.80 -45.47 7.76
C ILE A 27 -12.02 -46.01 8.96
N VAL A 28 -12.06 -47.33 9.21
CA VAL A 28 -11.33 -47.96 10.31
C VAL A 28 -9.82 -47.79 10.11
N LEU A 29 -9.31 -48.00 8.90
CA LEU A 29 -7.89 -47.78 8.59
C LEU A 29 -7.48 -46.32 8.81
N GLY A 30 -8.32 -45.36 8.40
CA GLY A 30 -8.08 -43.93 8.61
C GLY A 30 -8.04 -43.54 10.09
N ILE A 31 -8.92 -44.11 10.91
CA ILE A 31 -8.91 -43.89 12.38
C ILE A 31 -7.65 -44.51 13.00
N PHE A 32 -7.27 -45.73 12.61
CA PHE A 32 -6.05 -46.36 13.12
C PHE A 32 -4.80 -45.56 12.75
N ILE A 33 -4.70 -45.04 11.53
CA ILE A 33 -3.61 -44.15 11.11
C ILE A 33 -3.64 -42.86 11.94
N GLY A 34 -4.80 -42.22 12.10
CA GLY A 34 -4.94 -40.96 12.83
C GLY A 34 -4.63 -41.06 14.33
N VAL A 35 -4.96 -42.18 14.99
CA VAL A 35 -4.69 -42.42 16.41
C VAL A 35 -3.27 -42.94 16.67
N SER A 36 -2.61 -43.49 15.64
CA SER A 36 -1.22 -43.98 15.75
C SER A 36 -0.15 -42.89 15.55
N PHE A 37 -0.54 -41.67 15.17
CA PHE A 37 0.37 -40.52 15.19
C PHE A 37 0.30 -39.85 16.58
N PRO A 38 1.36 -39.91 17.40
CA PRO A 38 1.42 -39.08 18.59
C PRO A 38 1.36 -37.62 18.14
N SER A 39 0.53 -36.81 18.80
CA SER A 39 0.53 -35.36 18.63
C SER A 39 1.95 -34.84 18.85
N VAL A 40 2.66 -34.53 17.77
CA VAL A 40 4.05 -34.07 17.84
C VAL A 40 4.02 -32.65 18.38
N SER A 41 4.29 -32.52 19.68
CA SER A 41 4.75 -31.25 20.25
C SER A 41 6.07 -30.88 19.59
N LEU A 42 6.09 -29.77 18.83
CA LEU A 42 7.29 -29.22 18.19
C LEU A 42 8.27 -28.60 19.21
N ASN A 43 8.53 -29.27 20.32
CA ASN A 43 9.56 -28.88 21.28
C ASN A 43 10.74 -29.85 21.17
N LYS A 44 11.50 -29.71 20.08
CA LYS A 44 12.92 -30.08 19.86
C LYS A 44 13.12 -30.54 18.42
N ILE A 45 13.43 -29.60 17.53
CA ILE A 45 14.04 -29.95 16.24
C ILE A 45 15.50 -30.33 16.54
N ARG A 46 15.83 -31.62 16.44
CA ARG A 46 17.22 -32.07 16.29
C ARG A 46 17.47 -32.21 14.80
N LEU A 47 18.26 -31.31 14.22
CA LEU A 47 18.68 -31.40 12.83
C LEU A 47 19.57 -32.65 12.63
N PRO A 48 19.27 -33.54 11.67
CA PRO A 48 20.12 -34.67 11.35
C PRO A 48 21.48 -34.22 10.79
N SER A 49 22.53 -34.96 11.08
CA SER A 49 23.91 -34.71 10.62
C SER A 49 24.07 -34.75 9.09
N SER A 50 23.08 -35.24 8.33
CA SER A 50 23.11 -35.29 6.86
C SER A 50 22.80 -33.96 6.17
N LEU A 51 22.36 -32.92 6.90
CA LEU A 51 22.21 -31.55 6.36
C LEU A 51 23.49 -30.71 6.50
N ARG A 52 24.59 -31.29 7.02
CA ARG A 52 25.86 -30.58 7.28
C ARG A 52 26.84 -30.54 6.10
N SER A 53 26.49 -30.98 4.89
CA SER A 53 27.48 -31.08 3.78
C SER A 53 27.00 -30.55 2.42
N THR A 54 26.28 -29.44 2.36
CA THR A 54 26.01 -28.76 1.06
C THR A 54 26.31 -27.26 1.09
N PHE A 55 26.85 -26.75 2.19
CA PHE A 55 27.43 -25.42 2.29
C PHE A 55 28.89 -25.54 2.68
N ASP A 56 29.67 -26.26 1.88
CA ASP A 56 31.13 -26.29 2.02
C ASP A 56 31.73 -25.47 0.87
N GLY A 57 31.66 -24.15 1.06
CA GLY A 57 32.26 -23.13 0.22
C GLY A 57 33.02 -22.15 1.11
N SER A 58 34.16 -22.62 1.65
CA SER A 58 35.25 -21.83 2.23
C SER A 58 34.87 -20.71 3.21
N ILE A 59 34.68 -21.05 4.49
CA ILE A 59 34.96 -20.14 5.61
C ILE A 59 35.82 -20.90 6.62
N SER A 60 37.13 -20.76 6.48
CA SER A 60 38.09 -21.13 7.50
C SER A 60 38.07 -20.08 8.61
N ASN A 61 37.22 -20.28 9.63
CA ASN A 61 37.40 -19.86 11.02
C ASN A 61 36.16 -20.28 11.83
N ASP A 62 36.09 -21.56 12.18
CA ASP A 62 35.12 -22.06 13.15
C ASP A 62 35.52 -21.59 14.56
N GLN A 63 35.05 -20.40 14.95
CA GLN A 63 34.68 -20.19 16.34
C GLN A 63 33.31 -20.83 16.54
N ASP A 64 33.32 -21.91 17.30
CA ASP A 64 32.20 -22.73 17.71
C ASP A 64 31.06 -21.87 18.30
N PHE A 65 30.08 -21.48 17.48
CA PHE A 65 28.84 -20.84 17.94
C PHE A 65 27.95 -21.91 18.59
N MET A 66 28.36 -22.42 19.76
CA MET A 66 27.45 -23.10 20.66
C MET A 66 26.46 -22.08 21.22
N VAL A 67 25.28 -21.95 20.61
CA VAL A 67 24.12 -21.35 21.28
C VAL A 67 23.75 -22.26 22.43
N ARG A 68 24.36 -22.04 23.60
CA ARG A 68 24.00 -22.69 24.85
C ARG A 68 22.62 -22.18 25.21
N SER A 69 21.58 -22.91 24.79
CA SER A 69 20.24 -22.73 25.36
C SER A 69 20.40 -22.79 26.87
N PRO A 70 19.98 -21.77 27.64
CA PRO A 70 20.08 -21.83 29.08
C PRO A 70 19.37 -23.10 29.54
N GLU A 71 20.10 -23.97 30.24
CA GLU A 71 19.56 -25.18 30.87
C GLU A 71 18.38 -24.75 31.73
N ARG A 72 17.18 -25.09 31.27
CA ARG A 72 15.92 -24.71 31.90
C ARG A 72 15.79 -25.46 33.23
N THR A 73 16.00 -24.77 34.34
CA THR A 73 15.10 -24.92 35.49
C THR A 73 13.81 -24.19 35.11
N THR A 74 12.76 -24.94 34.80
CA THR A 74 11.50 -24.44 34.21
C THR A 74 10.65 -23.56 35.12
N ASP A 75 11.05 -23.32 36.37
CA ASP A 75 10.13 -22.79 37.39
C ASP A 75 10.27 -21.29 37.69
N ASN A 76 11.28 -20.57 37.21
CA ASN A 76 11.51 -19.16 37.58
C ASN A 76 12.00 -18.25 36.44
N LEU A 77 11.47 -18.39 35.22
CA LEU A 77 11.66 -17.31 34.24
C LEU A 77 10.80 -16.10 34.67
N PRO A 78 11.39 -14.89 34.83
CA PRO A 78 10.61 -13.71 35.16
C PRO A 78 9.54 -13.50 34.09
N LYS A 79 8.27 -13.42 34.52
CA LYS A 79 7.16 -13.08 33.64
C LYS A 79 7.32 -11.64 33.20
N ILE A 80 7.87 -11.43 32.00
CA ILE A 80 7.98 -10.10 31.40
C ILE A 80 6.58 -9.66 31.00
N TYR A 81 6.17 -8.51 31.51
CA TYR A 81 4.98 -7.82 31.09
C TYR A 81 5.24 -6.31 31.16
N VAL A 82 5.38 -5.68 30.00
CA VAL A 82 5.63 -4.25 29.89
C VAL A 82 4.44 -3.58 29.19
N PRO A 83 3.56 -2.89 29.94
CA PRO A 83 2.33 -2.32 29.39
C PRO A 83 2.57 -1.13 28.45
N THR A 84 3.78 -0.56 28.44
CA THR A 84 4.17 0.51 27.52
C THR A 84 4.63 0.01 26.15
N ASN A 85 4.81 -1.31 25.99
CA ASN A 85 5.11 -1.88 24.68
C ASN A 85 3.87 -1.80 23.77
N PRO A 86 4.05 -1.88 22.44
CA PRO A 86 2.93 -2.01 21.50
C PRO A 86 2.01 -3.17 21.85
N ARG A 87 0.73 -3.04 21.50
CA ARG A 87 -0.27 -4.09 21.75
C ARG A 87 0.17 -5.42 21.12
N GLY A 88 0.18 -6.48 21.92
CA GLY A 88 0.66 -7.81 21.52
C GLY A 88 2.16 -8.04 21.73
N ALA A 89 2.92 -7.03 22.12
CA ALA A 89 4.36 -7.10 22.42
C ALA A 89 4.66 -6.93 23.93
N GLU A 90 3.65 -6.94 24.80
CA GLU A 90 3.80 -6.72 26.24
C GLU A 90 4.72 -7.77 26.90
N MET A 91 4.79 -8.97 26.33
CA MET A 91 5.64 -10.05 26.84
C MET A 91 7.11 -9.95 26.40
N LEU A 92 7.49 -8.92 25.63
CA LEU A 92 8.85 -8.73 25.15
C LEU A 92 9.64 -7.77 26.06
N PRO A 93 10.95 -8.02 26.29
CA PRO A 93 11.82 -7.01 26.88
C PRO A 93 11.82 -5.74 26.03
N PRO A 94 11.73 -4.52 26.60
CA PRO A 94 11.62 -3.30 25.81
C PRO A 94 12.79 -3.09 24.85
N GLY A 95 13.99 -3.55 25.21
CA GLY A 95 15.20 -3.39 24.39
C GLY A 95 15.21 -4.16 23.07
N ILE A 96 14.30 -5.11 22.85
CA ILE A 96 14.17 -5.83 21.56
C ILE A 96 12.95 -5.38 20.75
N VAL A 97 12.09 -4.55 21.34
CA VAL A 97 10.85 -4.12 20.69
C VAL A 97 11.15 -3.04 19.66
N VAL A 98 10.76 -3.30 18.42
CA VAL A 98 10.80 -2.33 17.32
C VAL A 98 9.35 -2.07 16.90
N PRO A 99 8.74 -0.93 17.28
CA PRO A 99 7.30 -0.69 17.11
C PRO A 99 6.90 -0.34 15.67
N GLU A 100 7.85 0.10 14.85
CA GLU A 100 7.64 0.60 13.49
C GLU A 100 8.61 -0.10 12.53
N THR A 101 8.35 -0.01 11.23
CA THR A 101 9.25 -0.51 10.19
C THR A 101 9.54 0.60 9.16
N ASP A 102 10.33 0.27 8.14
CA ASP A 102 10.71 1.18 7.07
C ASP A 102 10.75 0.44 5.71
N LEU A 103 10.94 1.20 4.63
CA LEU A 103 11.16 0.66 3.29
C LEU A 103 12.63 0.74 2.88
N TYR A 104 13.57 0.77 3.84
CA TYR A 104 14.99 0.80 3.52
C TYR A 104 15.47 -0.57 3.06
N LEU A 105 16.14 -0.59 1.90
CA LEU A 105 16.73 -1.82 1.35
C LEU A 105 17.96 -2.22 2.16
N ARG A 106 18.03 -3.50 2.52
CA ARG A 106 19.10 -4.11 3.32
C ARG A 106 19.79 -5.20 2.52
N ARG A 107 21.11 -5.39 2.72
CA ARG A 107 21.88 -6.40 1.99
C ARG A 107 21.61 -7.78 2.60
N LEU A 108 21.85 -8.84 1.82
CA LEU A 108 21.69 -10.22 2.33
C LEU A 108 22.92 -10.72 3.11
N TRP A 109 24.00 -9.92 3.18
CA TRP A 109 25.28 -10.28 3.79
C TRP A 109 25.96 -9.05 4.41
N GLY A 110 26.97 -9.28 5.25
CA GLY A 110 27.73 -8.23 5.93
C GLY A 110 27.05 -7.73 7.21
N GLU A 111 27.55 -6.61 7.74
CA GLU A 111 27.02 -6.00 8.95
C GLU A 111 25.82 -5.10 8.65
N PRO A 112 24.68 -5.21 9.39
CA PRO A 112 23.51 -4.36 9.18
C PRO A 112 23.79 -2.86 9.31
N SER A 113 24.79 -2.47 10.10
CA SER A 113 25.22 -1.08 10.28
C SER A 113 25.79 -0.44 9.01
N GLU A 114 26.21 -1.26 8.05
CA GLU A 114 26.83 -0.81 6.79
C GLU A 114 25.84 -0.77 5.61
N ASP A 115 24.62 -1.29 5.78
CA ASP A 115 23.64 -1.39 4.69
C ASP A 115 23.21 -0.02 4.17
N LEU A 116 23.08 0.95 5.06
CA LEU A 116 22.56 2.28 4.76
C LEU A 116 23.66 3.33 4.92
N LYS A 117 24.33 3.67 3.81
CA LYS A 117 25.27 4.81 3.77
C LYS A 117 24.55 6.15 4.02
N LYS A 118 23.30 6.24 3.56
CA LYS A 118 22.42 7.39 3.72
C LYS A 118 20.99 6.88 3.87
N LYS A 119 20.25 7.46 4.81
CA LYS A 119 18.82 7.15 5.01
C LYS A 119 17.99 8.15 4.21
N PRO A 120 17.16 7.69 3.24
CA PRO A 120 16.22 8.56 2.57
C PRO A 120 15.26 9.19 3.59
N LYS A 121 15.01 10.50 3.42
CA LYS A 121 14.16 11.31 4.30
C LYS A 121 12.73 11.42 3.77
N TYR A 122 12.54 11.23 2.48
CA TYR A 122 11.27 11.42 1.81
C TYR A 122 10.91 10.16 1.01
N LEU A 123 9.62 9.95 0.78
CA LEU A 123 9.11 8.85 -0.03
C LEU A 123 8.35 9.42 -1.22
N VAL A 124 8.63 8.92 -2.41
CA VAL A 124 7.83 9.19 -3.61
C VAL A 124 7.25 7.90 -4.16
N THR A 125 5.94 7.93 -4.38
CA THR A 125 5.19 6.81 -4.95
C THR A 125 4.52 7.23 -6.25
N PHE A 126 4.57 6.34 -7.24
CA PHE A 126 3.86 6.49 -8.51
C PHE A 126 3.02 5.24 -8.76
N THR A 127 1.78 5.43 -9.22
CA THR A 127 0.96 4.33 -9.74
C THR A 127 1.08 4.28 -11.24
N VAL A 128 1.73 3.23 -11.76
CA VAL A 128 2.33 3.22 -13.09
C VAL A 128 1.90 2.04 -13.93
N GLY A 129 1.82 2.27 -15.24
CA GLY A 129 1.91 1.27 -16.27
C GLY A 129 3.09 1.55 -17.20
N PHE A 130 3.63 0.49 -17.78
CA PHE A 130 4.84 0.54 -18.58
C PHE A 130 4.75 1.45 -19.82
N ASP A 131 3.55 1.67 -20.33
CA ASP A 131 3.32 2.57 -21.47
C ASP A 131 3.67 4.03 -21.12
N GLN A 132 3.63 4.40 -19.82
CA GLN A 132 4.02 5.73 -19.32
C GLN A 132 5.46 5.79 -18.79
N ARG A 133 6.27 4.73 -18.95
CA ARG A 133 7.62 4.64 -18.40
C ARG A 133 8.54 5.84 -18.71
N ASN A 134 8.42 6.41 -19.91
CA ASN A 134 9.25 7.55 -20.33
C ASN A 134 8.85 8.82 -19.57
N ASN A 135 7.58 8.97 -19.22
CA ASN A 135 7.13 10.08 -18.38
C ASN A 135 7.60 9.88 -16.94
N ILE A 136 7.49 8.67 -16.41
CA ILE A 136 7.99 8.33 -15.07
C ILE A 136 9.51 8.50 -14.97
N ASP A 137 10.29 8.14 -15.99
CA ASP A 137 11.73 8.41 -16.03
C ASP A 137 12.05 9.91 -15.91
N LYS A 138 11.27 10.79 -16.59
CA LYS A 138 11.39 12.24 -16.42
C LYS A 138 11.03 12.69 -15.00
N CYS A 139 9.98 12.11 -14.42
CA CYS A 139 9.56 12.38 -13.03
C CYS A 139 10.65 12.01 -12.04
N VAL A 140 11.13 10.77 -12.07
CA VAL A 140 12.13 10.23 -11.14
C VAL A 140 13.42 11.07 -11.15
N LYS A 141 13.85 11.56 -12.32
CA LYS A 141 15.03 12.45 -12.44
C LYS A 141 14.90 13.79 -11.71
N LYS A 142 13.71 14.17 -11.23
CA LYS A 142 13.50 15.37 -10.39
C LYS A 142 13.68 15.10 -8.90
N PHE A 143 13.89 13.86 -8.48
CA PHE A 143 14.05 13.46 -7.09
C PHE A 143 15.51 13.10 -6.80
N SER A 144 16.02 13.59 -5.67
CA SER A 144 17.39 13.33 -5.23
C SER A 144 17.51 11.98 -4.52
N GLU A 145 18.72 11.63 -4.09
CA GLU A 145 18.97 10.47 -3.21
C GLU A 145 18.34 10.58 -1.81
N ASP A 146 17.79 11.74 -1.42
CA ASP A 146 16.98 11.86 -0.20
C ASP A 146 15.60 11.21 -0.34
N PHE A 147 15.22 10.77 -1.55
CA PHE A 147 13.93 10.13 -1.84
C PHE A 147 14.07 8.63 -2.04
N GLN A 148 13.29 7.85 -1.29
CA GLN A 148 12.99 6.46 -1.65
C GLN A 148 11.94 6.45 -2.76
N ILE A 149 12.18 5.67 -3.81
CA ILE A 149 11.24 5.51 -4.92
C ILE A 149 10.50 4.18 -4.75
N LEU A 150 9.18 4.24 -4.87
CA LEU A 150 8.27 3.09 -4.81
C LEU A 150 7.28 3.15 -5.97
N LEU A 151 7.24 2.12 -6.79
CA LEU A 151 6.36 2.03 -7.96
C LEU A 151 5.25 1.00 -7.73
N PHE A 152 4.02 1.41 -7.97
CA PHE A 152 2.81 0.58 -7.91
C PHE A 152 2.35 0.20 -9.32
N HIS A 153 2.61 -1.04 -9.73
CA HIS A 153 2.40 -1.51 -11.11
C HIS A 153 1.03 -2.13 -11.29
N TYR A 154 0.10 -1.38 -11.89
CA TYR A 154 -1.25 -1.88 -12.14
C TYR A 154 -1.33 -2.80 -13.36
N ASP A 155 -0.30 -2.89 -14.19
CA ASP A 155 -0.27 -3.70 -15.41
C ASP A 155 0.42 -5.06 -15.24
N GLY A 156 1.13 -5.26 -14.12
CA GLY A 156 1.87 -6.48 -13.86
C GLY A 156 3.28 -6.52 -14.45
N ARG A 157 3.79 -5.42 -15.02
CA ARG A 157 5.04 -5.39 -15.79
C ARG A 157 6.16 -4.74 -15.00
N THR A 158 6.96 -5.55 -14.31
CA THR A 158 8.08 -5.05 -13.48
C THR A 158 9.43 -5.20 -14.16
N THR A 159 9.71 -6.32 -14.81
CA THR A 159 11.03 -6.62 -15.40
C THR A 159 11.42 -5.66 -16.50
N GLU A 160 10.48 -5.18 -17.30
CA GLU A 160 10.81 -4.27 -18.40
C GLU A 160 11.31 -2.90 -17.92
N TRP A 161 11.08 -2.55 -16.65
CA TRP A 161 11.62 -1.34 -16.04
C TRP A 161 13.13 -1.41 -15.76
N ASP A 162 13.73 -2.61 -15.78
CA ASP A 162 15.17 -2.82 -15.61
C ASP A 162 16.02 -2.12 -16.67
N GLN A 163 15.39 -1.62 -17.75
CA GLN A 163 16.02 -0.73 -18.73
C GLN A 163 16.52 0.59 -18.12
N PHE A 164 15.98 1.00 -16.96
CA PHE A 164 16.40 2.19 -16.23
C PHE A 164 17.25 1.79 -15.02
N GLU A 165 18.49 2.29 -14.95
CA GLU A 165 19.39 1.98 -13.82
C GLU A 165 18.83 2.41 -12.46
N TRP A 166 18.11 3.53 -12.40
CA TRP A 166 17.46 3.98 -11.17
C TRP A 166 16.36 3.01 -10.72
N SER A 167 15.71 2.29 -11.64
CA SER A 167 14.61 1.37 -11.34
C SER A 167 15.10 0.14 -10.58
N LYS A 168 16.33 -0.30 -10.82
CA LYS A 168 16.94 -1.43 -10.09
C LYS A 168 17.11 -1.16 -8.59
N ASN A 169 17.13 0.12 -8.20
CA ASN A 169 17.21 0.56 -6.81
C ASN A 169 15.85 1.03 -6.26
N ALA A 170 14.81 1.04 -7.09
CA ALA A 170 13.44 1.35 -6.67
C ALA A 170 12.75 0.10 -6.11
N ILE A 171 11.70 0.31 -5.32
CA ILE A 171 10.84 -0.78 -4.85
C ILE A 171 9.68 -0.93 -5.82
N HIS A 172 9.40 -2.15 -6.25
CA HIS A 172 8.31 -2.47 -7.16
C HIS A 172 7.25 -3.31 -6.45
N VAL A 173 6.00 -2.85 -6.45
CA VAL A 173 4.85 -3.64 -5.95
C VAL A 173 3.85 -3.78 -7.09
N SER A 174 3.49 -5.02 -7.43
CA SER A 174 2.77 -5.34 -8.66
C SER A 174 1.54 -6.18 -8.40
N VAL A 175 0.37 -5.63 -8.72
CA VAL A 175 -0.94 -6.27 -8.59
C VAL A 175 -1.82 -5.73 -9.72
N LYS A 176 -2.26 -6.61 -10.60
CA LYS A 176 -2.98 -6.20 -11.80
C LYS A 176 -4.29 -5.47 -11.46
N LYS A 177 -4.55 -4.39 -12.21
CA LYS A 177 -5.79 -3.60 -12.22
C LYS A 177 -6.17 -3.03 -10.85
N GLN A 178 -5.18 -2.65 -10.05
CA GLN A 178 -5.40 -1.94 -8.79
C GLN A 178 -5.11 -0.44 -8.95
N THR A 179 -5.86 0.36 -8.21
CA THR A 179 -5.77 1.82 -8.20
C THR A 179 -4.73 2.32 -7.19
N LYS A 180 -4.31 3.58 -7.35
CA LYS A 180 -3.38 4.27 -6.44
C LYS A 180 -3.77 4.14 -4.97
N TRP A 181 -5.03 4.40 -4.64
CA TRP A 181 -5.50 4.37 -3.25
C TRP A 181 -5.67 2.96 -2.71
N TRP A 182 -5.88 1.95 -3.56
CA TRP A 182 -5.81 0.54 -3.14
C TRP A 182 -4.41 0.17 -2.65
N TYR A 183 -3.37 0.58 -3.39
CA TYR A 183 -1.98 0.38 -3.01
C TYR A 183 -1.61 1.17 -1.76
N ALA A 184 -1.93 2.46 -1.74
CA ALA A 184 -1.61 3.33 -0.60
C ALA A 184 -2.21 2.77 0.71
N LYS A 185 -3.45 2.27 0.67
CA LYS A 185 -4.07 1.65 1.85
C LYS A 185 -3.33 0.40 2.36
N ARG A 186 -2.65 -0.35 1.49
CA ARG A 186 -2.06 -1.66 1.83
C ARG A 186 -0.56 -1.60 2.08
N PHE A 187 0.16 -0.72 1.38
CA PHE A 187 1.62 -0.68 1.38
C PHE A 187 2.21 0.59 2.00
N LEU A 188 1.38 1.59 2.28
CA LEU A 188 1.80 2.82 2.96
C LEU A 188 1.18 2.93 4.35
N HIS A 189 1.16 1.83 5.12
CA HIS A 189 0.71 1.86 6.51
C HIS A 189 1.52 2.91 7.31
N PRO A 190 0.92 3.69 8.22
CA PRO A 190 1.64 4.77 8.92
C PRO A 190 2.90 4.29 9.63
N ASP A 191 2.84 3.14 10.29
CA ASP A 191 3.99 2.54 10.98
C ASP A 191 5.04 1.92 10.02
N VAL A 192 4.77 1.85 8.71
CA VAL A 192 5.74 1.44 7.67
C VAL A 192 6.44 2.65 7.05
N VAL A 193 5.73 3.78 6.95
CA VAL A 193 6.25 5.00 6.31
C VAL A 193 6.63 6.08 7.31
N SER A 194 6.58 5.79 8.61
CA SER A 194 6.95 6.70 9.70
C SER A 194 8.42 7.12 9.64
N ALA A 195 9.28 6.38 8.93
CA ALA A 195 10.66 6.76 8.69
C ALA A 195 10.80 8.01 7.79
N TYR A 196 9.79 8.34 6.97
CA TYR A 196 9.83 9.43 5.99
C TYR A 196 9.14 10.69 6.53
N GLU A 197 9.72 11.86 6.33
CA GLU A 197 9.15 13.15 6.76
C GLU A 197 7.94 13.56 5.89
N TYR A 198 8.06 13.35 4.58
CA TYR A 198 7.04 13.66 3.59
C TYR A 198 6.86 12.49 2.59
N ILE A 199 5.61 12.28 2.19
CA ILE A 199 5.17 11.16 1.35
C ILE A 199 4.41 11.72 0.15
N PHE A 200 4.96 11.51 -1.05
CA PHE A 200 4.38 11.92 -2.33
C PHE A 200 3.60 10.75 -2.91
N ILE A 201 2.34 10.98 -3.29
CA ILE A 201 1.45 9.94 -3.84
C ILE A 201 0.90 10.40 -5.18
N TRP A 202 1.69 10.22 -6.23
CA TRP A 202 1.47 10.88 -7.52
C TRP A 202 0.90 9.93 -8.58
N ASP A 203 0.07 10.49 -9.46
CA ASP A 203 -0.31 9.86 -10.71
C ASP A 203 0.84 9.89 -11.72
N GLU A 204 0.73 9.05 -12.77
CA GLU A 204 1.79 8.87 -13.77
C GLU A 204 1.75 9.86 -14.93
N ASP A 205 0.68 10.64 -15.09
CA ASP A 205 0.41 11.53 -16.23
C ASP A 205 0.77 13.00 -15.93
N LEU A 206 1.84 13.20 -15.16
CA LEU A 206 2.34 14.50 -14.72
C LEU A 206 3.58 14.92 -15.51
N GLY A 207 3.54 16.10 -16.13
CA GLY A 207 4.70 16.81 -16.66
C GLY A 207 5.40 17.59 -15.54
N VAL A 208 6.72 17.44 -15.44
CA VAL A 208 7.53 17.94 -14.31
C VAL A 208 8.65 18.89 -14.75
N GLU A 209 8.54 19.47 -15.95
CA GLU A 209 9.56 20.32 -16.57
C GLU A 209 10.02 21.42 -15.60
N HIS A 210 9.07 22.00 -14.88
CA HIS A 210 9.26 23.14 -13.97
C HIS A 210 9.28 22.78 -12.48
N PHE A 211 9.32 21.48 -12.16
CA PHE A 211 9.34 20.99 -10.81
C PHE A 211 10.76 20.64 -10.34
N ASN A 212 11.06 20.98 -9.09
CA ASN A 212 12.24 20.58 -8.34
C ASN A 212 11.83 20.14 -6.92
N SER A 213 12.07 18.87 -6.59
CA SER A 213 11.61 18.25 -5.34
C SER A 213 12.22 18.88 -4.08
N GLU A 214 13.50 19.22 -4.11
CA GLU A 214 14.20 19.86 -2.97
C GLU A 214 13.64 21.25 -2.70
N ARG A 215 13.47 22.07 -3.74
CA ARG A 215 12.88 23.40 -3.61
C ARG A 215 11.43 23.31 -3.14
N TYR A 216 10.68 22.33 -3.63
CA TYR A 216 9.31 22.08 -3.18
C TYR A 216 9.26 21.80 -1.68
N ILE A 217 10.06 20.85 -1.17
CA ILE A 217 10.09 20.52 0.26
C ILE A 217 10.53 21.70 1.12
N GLN A 218 11.50 22.50 0.66
CA GLN A 218 11.89 23.73 1.37
C GLN A 218 10.70 24.68 1.55
N LEU A 219 9.87 24.85 0.53
CA LEU A 219 8.69 25.72 0.58
C LEU A 219 7.58 25.13 1.45
N VAL A 220 7.33 23.83 1.36
CA VAL A 220 6.39 23.11 2.23
C VAL A 220 6.76 23.33 3.69
N LYS A 221 8.03 23.12 4.06
CA LYS A 221 8.55 23.35 5.42
C LYS A 221 8.46 24.83 5.81
N LYS A 222 8.91 25.75 4.94
CA LYS A 222 8.89 27.21 5.17
C LYS A 222 7.48 27.72 5.49
N HIS A 223 6.47 27.20 4.81
CA HIS A 223 5.09 27.67 4.90
C HIS A 223 4.21 26.83 5.84
N GLY A 224 4.81 25.86 6.55
CA GLY A 224 4.12 25.00 7.51
C GLY A 224 3.01 24.16 6.89
N LEU A 225 3.21 23.68 5.66
CA LEU A 225 2.23 22.86 4.96
C LEU A 225 2.35 21.39 5.39
N GLU A 226 1.25 20.82 5.84
CA GLU A 226 1.13 19.41 6.24
C GLU A 226 0.54 18.55 5.11
N ILE A 227 -0.31 19.14 4.28
CA ILE A 227 -0.84 18.53 3.06
C ILE A 227 -0.65 19.55 1.95
N SER A 228 -0.03 19.15 0.84
CA SER A 228 0.29 20.08 -0.23
C SER A 228 0.23 19.42 -1.59
N GLN A 229 0.23 20.24 -2.64
CA GLN A 229 0.55 19.79 -3.98
C GLN A 229 1.33 20.88 -4.73
N PRO A 230 2.05 20.53 -5.81
CA PRO A 230 2.54 21.51 -6.78
C PRO A 230 1.39 22.28 -7.44
N GLY A 231 1.64 23.52 -7.87
CA GLY A 231 0.69 24.26 -8.71
C GLY A 231 0.43 23.54 -10.03
N LEU A 232 -0.79 23.63 -10.55
CA LEU A 232 -1.12 23.13 -11.89
C LEU A 232 -1.07 24.25 -12.91
N GLU A 233 -0.33 24.02 -13.99
CA GLU A 233 -0.31 24.92 -15.14
C GLU A 233 -1.72 25.04 -15.74
N PRO A 234 -2.24 26.27 -15.98
CA PRO A 234 -3.64 26.48 -16.39
C PRO A 234 -3.94 26.14 -17.87
N ASN A 235 -2.99 25.57 -18.60
CA ASN A 235 -3.06 25.46 -20.06
C ASN A 235 -4.14 24.52 -20.59
N ASN A 236 -4.61 23.54 -19.80
CA ASN A 236 -5.49 22.46 -20.27
C ASN A 236 -6.87 22.39 -19.59
N GLY A 237 -7.37 23.50 -19.04
CA GLY A 237 -8.62 23.52 -18.29
C GLY A 237 -8.46 22.82 -16.94
N LEU A 238 -8.91 23.49 -15.88
CA LEU A 238 -8.80 22.97 -14.51
C LEU A 238 -10.19 22.75 -13.93
N THR A 239 -10.35 21.63 -13.22
CA THR A 239 -11.61 21.36 -12.51
C THR A 239 -11.80 22.34 -11.35
N TRP A 240 -10.74 22.57 -10.58
CA TRP A 240 -10.72 23.37 -9.35
C TRP A 240 -9.80 24.59 -9.52
N GLN A 241 -10.28 25.78 -9.17
CA GLN A 241 -9.42 26.99 -9.14
C GLN A 241 -8.34 26.88 -8.07
N MET A 242 -8.60 26.12 -6.99
CA MET A 242 -7.65 25.95 -5.90
C MET A 242 -6.35 25.26 -6.31
N THR A 243 -6.38 24.44 -7.37
CA THR A 243 -5.16 23.75 -7.86
C THR A 243 -4.37 24.59 -8.87
N LYS A 244 -4.95 25.70 -9.35
CA LYS A 244 -4.36 26.55 -10.38
C LYS A 244 -3.15 27.29 -9.84
N ARG A 245 -2.02 27.15 -10.55
CA ARG A 245 -0.80 27.90 -10.27
C ARG A 245 -1.03 29.42 -10.34
N ARG A 246 -0.44 30.14 -9.38
CA ARG A 246 -0.38 31.61 -9.33
C ARG A 246 1.04 32.10 -9.60
N GLY A 247 1.22 32.89 -10.66
CA GLY A 247 2.55 33.34 -11.08
C GLY A 247 3.23 34.34 -10.13
N ASP A 248 2.46 34.95 -9.22
CA ASP A 248 2.87 36.05 -8.34
C ASP A 248 3.18 35.62 -6.90
N LYS A 249 3.06 34.33 -6.56
CA LYS A 249 3.17 33.81 -5.19
C LYS A 249 4.08 32.59 -5.12
N GLU A 250 4.65 32.36 -3.93
CA GLU A 250 5.36 31.09 -3.65
C GLU A 250 4.38 29.95 -3.39
N VAL A 251 3.32 30.24 -2.63
CA VAL A 251 2.26 29.32 -2.22
C VAL A 251 0.92 30.06 -2.12
N HIS A 252 -0.18 29.32 -2.20
CA HIS A 252 -1.49 29.80 -1.77
C HIS A 252 -2.31 28.71 -1.09
N LYS A 253 -3.22 29.15 -0.21
CA LYS A 253 -4.03 28.27 0.66
C LYS A 253 -5.54 28.52 0.54
N VAL A 254 -5.90 29.59 -0.17
CA VAL A 254 -7.27 30.05 -0.41
C VAL A 254 -7.42 30.50 -1.85
N THR A 255 -8.58 30.29 -2.45
CA THR A 255 -8.95 30.74 -3.78
C THR A 255 -10.36 31.30 -3.83
N GLU A 256 -10.61 32.12 -4.84
CA GLU A 256 -11.97 32.37 -5.31
C GLU A 256 -12.35 31.27 -6.31
N GLU A 257 -13.51 30.65 -6.09
CA GLU A 257 -14.08 29.62 -6.96
C GLU A 257 -15.26 30.16 -7.75
N LYS A 258 -15.80 29.32 -8.64
CA LYS A 258 -17.03 29.62 -9.38
C LYS A 258 -18.18 29.95 -8.40
N PRO A 259 -19.08 30.90 -8.74
CA PRO A 259 -20.20 31.25 -7.88
C PRO A 259 -21.01 30.02 -7.43
N GLY A 260 -21.24 29.93 -6.12
CA GLY A 260 -22.01 28.82 -5.49
C GLY A 260 -21.21 27.54 -5.21
N TRP A 261 -19.91 27.49 -5.52
CA TRP A 261 -19.09 26.29 -5.26
C TRP A 261 -18.51 26.23 -3.86
N CYS A 262 -18.44 27.37 -3.16
CA CYS A 262 -17.95 27.45 -1.79
C CYS A 262 -19.05 27.86 -0.85
N SER A 263 -19.42 26.95 0.06
CA SER A 263 -20.33 27.26 1.16
C SER A 263 -19.65 28.09 2.25
N ASP A 264 -18.32 27.96 2.39
CA ASP A 264 -17.48 28.66 3.35
C ASP A 264 -16.10 28.87 2.72
N PRO A 265 -15.48 30.05 2.85
CA PRO A 265 -14.18 30.37 2.23
C PRO A 265 -13.00 29.57 2.80
N HIS A 266 -13.12 29.04 4.02
CA HIS A 266 -12.10 28.22 4.69
C HIS A 266 -12.32 26.72 4.49
N LEU A 267 -13.35 26.32 3.74
CA LEU A 267 -13.64 24.92 3.43
C LEU A 267 -13.36 24.62 1.94
N PRO A 268 -13.13 23.34 1.60
CA PRO A 268 -13.06 22.90 0.23
C PRO A 268 -14.32 23.25 -0.57
N PRO A 269 -14.19 23.58 -1.86
CA PRO A 269 -12.93 23.61 -2.61
C PRO A 269 -12.14 24.93 -2.48
N CYS A 270 -12.65 25.97 -1.82
CA CYS A 270 -12.00 27.29 -1.75
C CYS A 270 -10.73 27.35 -0.91
N ALA A 271 -10.63 26.51 0.12
CA ALA A 271 -9.45 26.36 0.95
C ALA A 271 -9.38 24.95 1.49
N ALA A 272 -8.30 24.63 2.22
CA ALA A 272 -8.14 23.31 2.85
C ALA A 272 -8.25 22.13 1.85
N PHE A 273 -7.88 22.37 0.59
CA PHE A 273 -8.09 21.45 -0.53
C PHE A 273 -6.83 21.33 -1.38
N VAL A 274 -6.48 20.09 -1.70
CA VAL A 274 -5.56 19.72 -2.80
C VAL A 274 -6.17 18.51 -3.50
N GLU A 275 -5.95 18.41 -4.80
CA GLU A 275 -6.48 17.32 -5.60
C GLU A 275 -5.68 16.04 -5.37
N ILE A 276 -6.40 14.91 -5.38
CA ILE A 276 -5.82 13.59 -5.15
C ILE A 276 -4.79 13.16 -6.19
N MET A 277 -4.59 13.89 -7.28
CA MET A 277 -3.67 13.54 -8.37
C MET A 277 -2.19 13.61 -7.97
N ALA A 278 -1.76 14.72 -7.34
CA ALA A 278 -0.37 14.95 -6.95
C ALA A 278 -0.18 15.39 -5.48
N PRO A 279 -0.87 14.79 -4.50
CA PRO A 279 -0.75 15.19 -3.11
C PRO A 279 0.60 14.78 -2.51
N VAL A 280 1.01 15.58 -1.53
CA VAL A 280 2.16 15.35 -0.66
C VAL A 280 1.71 15.54 0.78
N PHE A 281 1.96 14.54 1.62
CA PHE A 281 1.55 14.50 3.02
C PHE A 281 2.79 14.53 3.91
N SER A 282 2.74 15.27 5.02
CA SER A 282 3.61 15.00 6.15
C SER A 282 3.29 13.63 6.75
N ARG A 283 4.23 13.04 7.49
CA ARG A 283 3.97 11.78 8.21
C ARG A 283 2.77 11.84 9.14
N GLU A 284 2.57 12.97 9.81
CA GLU A 284 1.48 13.14 10.79
C GLU A 284 0.12 13.22 10.08
N ALA A 285 0.04 14.04 9.02
CA ALA A 285 -1.18 14.12 8.21
C ALA A 285 -1.50 12.77 7.56
N TRP A 286 -0.49 12.07 7.03
CA TRP A 286 -0.66 10.76 6.41
C TRP A 286 -1.21 9.72 7.40
N ARG A 287 -0.77 9.73 8.66
CA ARG A 287 -1.29 8.81 9.69
C ARG A 287 -2.81 8.90 9.81
N CYS A 288 -3.36 10.11 9.81
CA CYS A 288 -4.80 10.31 9.81
C CYS A 288 -5.45 9.92 8.47
N VAL A 289 -4.90 10.40 7.34
CA VAL A 289 -5.46 10.15 6.00
C VAL A 289 -5.52 8.65 5.69
N TRP A 290 -4.51 7.88 6.08
CA TRP A 290 -4.51 6.44 5.89
C TRP A 290 -5.69 5.73 6.57
N HIS A 291 -6.08 6.18 7.78
CA HIS A 291 -7.24 5.64 8.50
C HIS A 291 -8.57 6.08 7.89
N MET A 292 -8.59 7.20 7.17
CA MET A 292 -9.76 7.67 6.43
C MET A 292 -10.03 6.81 5.19
N ILE A 293 -8.99 6.32 4.51
CA ILE A 293 -9.13 5.50 3.30
C ILE A 293 -9.83 4.17 3.64
N GLN A 294 -10.91 3.87 2.92
CA GLN A 294 -11.73 2.68 3.09
C GLN A 294 -11.15 1.50 2.29
N ASN A 295 -11.19 0.29 2.87
CA ASN A 295 -10.58 -0.90 2.23
C ASN A 295 -11.22 -1.31 0.89
N ASP A 296 -12.51 -1.02 0.72
CA ASP A 296 -13.36 -1.41 -0.42
C ASP A 296 -13.65 -0.28 -1.43
N LEU A 297 -13.27 0.97 -1.09
CA LEU A 297 -13.39 2.14 -1.99
C LEU A 297 -12.01 2.49 -2.53
N VAL A 298 -11.74 2.05 -3.75
CA VAL A 298 -10.37 1.97 -4.26
C VAL A 298 -9.97 3.18 -5.11
N HIS A 299 -10.91 3.97 -5.65
CA HIS A 299 -10.58 5.08 -6.55
C HIS A 299 -10.23 6.38 -5.83
N GLY A 300 -10.65 6.53 -4.57
CA GLY A 300 -10.33 7.68 -3.73
C GLY A 300 -11.01 9.01 -4.10
N TRP A 301 -11.94 9.02 -5.06
CA TRP A 301 -12.70 10.23 -5.40
C TRP A 301 -13.47 10.76 -4.18
N GLY A 302 -13.30 12.04 -3.88
CA GLY A 302 -13.89 12.69 -2.72
C GLY A 302 -13.01 12.71 -1.48
N LEU A 303 -11.89 11.99 -1.46
CA LEU A 303 -10.91 12.08 -0.38
C LEU A 303 -10.36 13.50 -0.25
N ASP A 304 -10.11 14.16 -1.38
CA ASP A 304 -9.67 15.55 -1.53
C ASP A 304 -10.51 16.55 -0.72
N PHE A 305 -11.82 16.34 -0.61
CA PHE A 305 -12.71 17.16 0.22
C PHE A 305 -12.63 16.86 1.72
N ALA A 306 -12.19 15.65 2.08
CA ALA A 306 -12.11 15.17 3.45
C ALA A 306 -10.72 15.35 4.07
N LEU A 307 -9.67 15.59 3.27
CA LEU A 307 -8.29 15.78 3.77
C LEU A 307 -8.17 16.83 4.87
N ARG A 308 -9.02 17.88 4.82
CA ARG A 308 -9.10 18.92 5.85
C ARG A 308 -9.27 18.41 7.28
N ARG A 309 -9.84 17.20 7.45
CA ARG A 309 -10.11 16.60 8.77
C ARG A 309 -8.85 16.09 9.47
N CYS A 310 -7.74 16.01 8.75
CA CYS A 310 -6.49 15.44 9.25
C CYS A 310 -5.46 16.49 9.68
N VAL A 311 -5.81 17.78 9.65
CA VAL A 311 -4.90 18.87 9.97
C VAL A 311 -5.67 20.05 10.57
N GLU A 312 -5.11 20.68 11.61
CA GLU A 312 -5.72 21.83 12.28
C GLU A 312 -4.71 23.01 12.44
N PRO A 313 -5.06 24.25 12.05
CA PRO A 313 -6.22 24.64 11.23
C PRO A 313 -5.99 24.30 9.76
N ALA A 314 -6.95 23.61 9.14
CA ALA A 314 -6.78 23.03 7.80
C ALA A 314 -6.51 24.07 6.70
N HIS A 315 -7.20 25.20 6.71
CA HIS A 315 -7.07 26.25 5.69
C HIS A 315 -5.72 26.99 5.74
N GLU A 316 -4.95 26.83 6.82
CA GLU A 316 -3.59 27.41 6.93
C GLU A 316 -2.49 26.39 6.67
N LYS A 317 -2.78 25.10 6.74
CA LYS A 317 -1.78 24.03 6.64
C LYS A 317 -1.94 23.16 5.39
N ILE A 318 -3.01 23.36 4.63
CA ILE A 318 -3.21 22.73 3.33
C ILE A 318 -3.10 23.79 2.24
N GLY A 319 -2.28 23.55 1.23
CA GLY A 319 -2.09 24.54 0.17
C GLY A 319 -1.29 24.07 -1.04
N VAL A 320 -1.24 24.93 -2.04
CA VAL A 320 -0.59 24.72 -3.31
C VAL A 320 0.72 25.49 -3.36
N VAL A 321 1.79 24.83 -3.79
CA VAL A 321 3.11 25.43 -3.96
C VAL A 321 3.23 25.96 -5.39
N ASP A 322 2.94 27.25 -5.58
CA ASP A 322 2.85 27.89 -6.91
C ASP A 322 4.19 28.02 -7.63
N SER A 323 5.26 28.25 -6.87
CA SER A 323 6.60 28.45 -7.43
C SER A 323 7.25 27.14 -7.90
N GLN A 324 6.60 25.98 -7.67
CA GLN A 324 6.99 24.66 -8.13
C GLN A 324 5.77 23.98 -8.73
N TRP A 325 5.69 23.88 -10.05
CA TRP A 325 4.45 23.48 -10.72
C TRP A 325 4.66 22.32 -11.68
N ILE A 326 3.54 21.67 -12.00
CA ILE A 326 3.43 20.51 -12.87
C ILE A 326 2.35 20.75 -13.92
N ILE A 327 2.36 19.91 -14.96
CA ILE A 327 1.40 19.95 -16.06
C ILE A 327 0.59 18.64 -16.03
N HIS A 328 -0.73 18.73 -16.00
CA HIS A 328 -1.57 17.53 -16.16
C HIS A 328 -1.67 17.17 -17.65
N GLN A 329 -1.07 16.04 -18.03
CA GLN A 329 -1.05 15.58 -19.43
C GLN A 329 -2.32 14.83 -19.83
N VAL A 330 -3.15 14.43 -18.87
CA VAL A 330 -4.45 13.74 -19.08
C VAL A 330 -4.28 12.49 -19.94
N VAL A 331 -3.26 11.68 -19.65
CA VAL A 331 -2.98 10.47 -20.44
C VAL A 331 -3.85 9.32 -19.94
N PRO A 332 -4.81 8.81 -20.72
CA PRO A 332 -5.74 7.80 -20.22
C PRO A 332 -5.04 6.46 -20.02
N SER A 333 -4.84 6.08 -18.76
CA SER A 333 -4.11 4.86 -18.41
C SER A 333 -5.00 3.85 -17.69
N LEU A 334 -5.16 3.97 -16.37
CA LEU A 334 -5.93 3.04 -15.55
C LEU A 334 -7.42 3.01 -15.91
N GLY A 335 -7.99 4.13 -16.38
CA GLY A 335 -9.36 4.18 -16.89
C GLY A 335 -9.61 3.17 -18.01
N ASN A 336 -8.62 2.93 -18.86
CA ASN A 336 -8.72 1.98 -19.97
C ASN A 336 -8.56 0.52 -19.53
N GLN A 337 -8.18 0.26 -18.27
CA GLN A 337 -8.05 -1.10 -17.72
C GLN A 337 -9.40 -1.73 -17.29
N GLY A 338 -10.50 -0.96 -17.39
CA GLY A 338 -11.87 -1.41 -17.17
C GLY A 338 -12.32 -2.50 -18.15
N LYS A 339 -13.59 -2.90 -18.03
CA LYS A 339 -14.24 -3.78 -19.00
C LYS A 339 -15.17 -2.96 -19.89
N SER A 340 -15.17 -3.26 -21.17
CA SER A 340 -16.22 -2.76 -22.08
C SER A 340 -17.49 -3.59 -21.84
N GLU A 341 -18.62 -2.92 -21.66
CA GLU A 341 -19.93 -3.52 -21.45
C GLU A 341 -20.94 -2.75 -22.32
N ASP A 342 -21.83 -3.46 -23.01
CA ASP A 342 -22.91 -2.88 -23.82
C ASP A 342 -22.45 -1.79 -24.83
N GLY A 343 -21.30 -1.99 -25.46
CA GLY A 343 -20.73 -1.04 -26.43
C GLY A 343 -20.08 0.20 -25.82
N LYS A 344 -20.04 0.33 -24.50
CA LYS A 344 -19.36 1.43 -23.79
C LYS A 344 -17.87 1.20 -23.73
N ALA A 345 -17.10 2.29 -23.77
CA ALA A 345 -15.65 2.23 -23.62
C ALA A 345 -15.28 1.84 -22.17
N PRO A 346 -14.17 1.11 -21.95
CA PRO A 346 -13.74 0.69 -20.60
C PRO A 346 -13.69 1.79 -19.54
N TRP A 347 -13.27 3.00 -19.94
CA TRP A 347 -13.16 4.15 -19.04
C TRP A 347 -14.50 4.64 -18.50
N GLU A 348 -15.61 4.39 -19.23
CA GLU A 348 -16.95 4.78 -18.78
C GLU A 348 -17.37 3.96 -17.55
N GLY A 349 -17.10 2.66 -17.56
CA GLY A 349 -17.36 1.78 -16.41
C GLY A 349 -16.53 2.15 -15.18
N VAL A 350 -15.24 2.46 -15.39
CA VAL A 350 -14.36 2.96 -14.32
C VAL A 350 -14.90 4.28 -13.75
N ARG A 351 -15.26 5.24 -14.61
CA ARG A 351 -15.80 6.53 -14.16
C ARG A 351 -17.13 6.40 -13.42
N ALA A 352 -18.00 5.48 -13.85
CA ALA A 352 -19.24 5.16 -13.14
C ALA A 352 -18.95 4.60 -11.75
N ARG A 353 -17.95 3.70 -11.63
CA ARG A 353 -17.50 3.18 -10.33
C ARG A 353 -16.93 4.29 -9.44
N CYS A 354 -16.11 5.20 -9.97
CA CYS A 354 -15.58 6.34 -9.21
C CYS A 354 -16.70 7.18 -8.59
N LYS A 355 -17.73 7.53 -9.38
CA LYS A 355 -18.89 8.30 -8.90
C LYS A 355 -19.66 7.55 -7.81
N ASN A 356 -19.86 6.25 -7.98
CA ASN A 356 -20.54 5.43 -6.99
C ASN A 356 -19.75 5.37 -5.68
N GLU A 357 -18.44 5.09 -5.75
CA GLU A 357 -17.57 5.06 -4.58
C GLU A 357 -17.52 6.41 -3.85
N TRP A 358 -17.47 7.52 -4.56
CA TRP A 358 -17.53 8.85 -3.96
C TRP A 358 -18.83 9.07 -3.17
N SER A 359 -19.99 8.74 -3.78
CA SER A 359 -21.29 8.80 -3.08
C SER A 359 -21.32 7.89 -1.85
N MET A 360 -20.77 6.68 -1.93
CA MET A 360 -20.67 5.77 -0.78
C MET A 360 -19.79 6.36 0.33
N PHE A 361 -18.63 6.91 -0.02
CA PHE A 361 -17.73 7.55 0.94
C PHE A 361 -18.40 8.73 1.65
N GLN A 362 -19.05 9.62 0.91
CA GLN A 362 -19.78 10.76 1.48
C GLN A 362 -20.88 10.32 2.44
N LYS A 363 -21.66 9.29 2.07
CA LYS A 363 -22.70 8.72 2.94
C LYS A 363 -22.09 8.15 4.22
N ARG A 364 -21.05 7.33 4.12
CA ARG A 364 -20.37 6.75 5.30
C ARG A 364 -19.85 7.82 6.23
N LEU A 365 -19.16 8.83 5.70
CA LEU A 365 -18.59 9.91 6.49
C LEU A 365 -19.69 10.73 7.18
N THR A 366 -20.75 11.09 6.45
CA THR A 366 -21.88 11.86 7.01
C THR A 366 -22.64 11.08 8.07
N SER A 367 -22.87 9.78 7.87
CA SER A 367 -23.51 8.93 8.88
C SER A 367 -22.66 8.79 10.13
N ALA A 368 -21.35 8.55 9.98
CA ALA A 368 -20.43 8.46 11.10
C ALA A 368 -20.35 9.78 11.91
N ASP A 369 -20.35 10.92 11.22
CA ASP A 369 -20.39 12.24 11.87
C ASP A 369 -21.67 12.42 12.70
N LYS A 370 -22.83 12.07 12.15
CA LYS A 370 -24.12 12.14 12.87
C LYS A 370 -24.14 11.23 14.07
N GLU A 371 -23.72 9.98 13.92
CA GLU A 371 -23.66 9.01 15.01
C GLU A 371 -22.74 9.47 16.14
N TYR A 372 -21.61 10.08 15.79
CA TYR A 372 -20.68 10.65 16.77
C TYR A 372 -21.26 11.86 17.51
N LEU A 373 -21.91 12.80 16.80
CA LEU A 373 -22.52 13.98 17.41
C LEU A 373 -23.71 13.62 18.32
N ALA A 374 -24.52 12.64 17.91
CA ALA A 374 -25.62 12.11 18.72
C ALA A 374 -25.11 11.50 20.04
N GLN A 375 -23.97 10.79 20.03
CA GLN A 375 -23.33 10.27 21.24
C GLN A 375 -22.85 11.38 22.19
N LEU A 376 -22.53 12.57 21.65
CA LEU A 376 -22.11 13.73 22.43
C LEU A 376 -23.29 14.61 22.90
N GLY A 377 -24.52 14.27 22.52
CA GLY A 377 -25.71 15.08 22.81
C GLY A 377 -25.70 16.45 22.12
N LYS A 378 -25.06 16.55 20.94
CA LYS A 378 -24.86 17.80 20.19
C LYS A 378 -25.65 17.84 18.87
N ASP A 379 -26.86 17.30 18.87
CA ASP A 379 -27.76 17.36 17.71
C ASP A 379 -28.39 18.75 17.52
#